data_AF-A0A7X0MWP1-F1
#
_entry.id   AF-A0A7X0MWP1-F1
#
_cell.length_a   1.000
_cell.length_b   1.000
_cell.length_c   1.000
_cell.angle_alpha   90.00
_cell.angle_beta   90.00
_cell.angle_gamma   90.00
#
_symmetry.space_group_name_H-M   'P 1'
#
loop_
_entity.id
_entity.type
_entity.pdbx_description
1 polymer ?
#
loop_
_entity_poly.entity_id
_entity_poly.type
_entity_poly.pdbx_seq_one_letter_code
_entity_poly.pdbx_strand_id
1 'polypeptide(L)'
;MSDAQRYSAMETESYTPDNSEPGALKGLAYLMSRVFAGDDMSLEAQTLLQRAEQGEANALLDLSILLQLRGDEATAMAVQAEALMQQQHYQLIPRVHSSPLKVLALVAPGNLMSNTPLEFLADGAGFQLDLLYISPDLPRPIQLPEHDVAIVALSELERNRDTLHIIHGMIEDWPRPILNSPRALLNLGRDQISQRLQGLPGLDVPINAIVSRDQLTYLSMHPSELPQLLADAEFPLIVRPLDSHAGNDLACIKNAEALYQYLTATAGELFYLARFVDYRSEDGQFRKYRIMLIDGEPHLAHMAISDHWMVHYLNAGMLDSETKRQEEADTMAAFNHDFARRHREALKNIHQVSGLDYLGIDCGETLDGDLLVFEVGASMNVHAMDPVDIFPYKQPQMQRLFTAFESMLLREHLNFRIERRRASAPFGEPPRGEPGQAMAQ
;
A
#
# COMPACT_ATOMS: atom_id res chain seq x y z
N MET A 1 -21.05 11.27 -1.81
CA MET A 1 -20.66 12.06 -0.61
C MET A 1 -19.25 11.65 -0.30
N SER A 2 -18.29 12.58 -0.34
CA SER A 2 -16.90 12.24 -0.01
C SER A 2 -16.83 11.77 1.45
N ASP A 3 -15.97 10.81 1.74
CA ASP A 3 -15.79 10.25 3.10
C ASP A 3 -15.48 11.31 4.16
N ALA A 4 -14.96 12.47 3.74
CA ALA A 4 -14.74 13.66 4.56
C ALA A 4 -16.01 14.27 5.18
N GLN A 5 -17.21 14.03 4.62
CA GLN A 5 -18.45 14.67 5.08
C GLN A 5 -19.12 13.99 6.29
N ARG A 6 -18.70 12.77 6.68
CA ARG A 6 -19.34 12.02 7.78
C ARG A 6 -18.79 12.31 9.18
N TYR A 7 -17.66 12.99 9.30
CA TYR A 7 -17.00 13.30 10.58
C TYR A 7 -17.24 14.72 11.10
N SER A 8 -18.11 15.51 10.46
CA SER A 8 -18.38 16.91 10.85
C SER A 8 -19.32 16.99 12.06
N ALA A 9 -18.81 16.71 13.26
CA ALA A 9 -19.35 17.22 14.54
C ALA A 9 -18.49 16.78 15.74
N MET A 10 -17.24 17.24 15.89
CA MET A 10 -16.51 17.11 17.15
C MET A 10 -15.68 18.36 17.46
N GLU A 11 -15.76 18.81 18.71
CA GLU A 11 -15.09 20.02 19.21
C GLU A 11 -13.58 19.85 19.19
N THR A 12 -12.89 20.88 18.70
CA THR A 12 -11.46 20.91 18.43
C THR A 12 -10.63 21.14 19.70
N GLU A 13 -9.83 20.15 20.11
CA GLU A 13 -8.64 20.43 20.93
C GLU A 13 -7.58 21.13 20.07
N SER A 14 -6.99 22.21 20.59
CA SER A 14 -6.10 23.10 19.86
C SER A 14 -4.84 22.39 19.35
N TYR A 15 -4.70 22.35 18.02
CA TYR A 15 -3.54 21.86 17.28
C TYR A 15 -2.27 22.69 17.55
N THR A 16 -1.14 22.01 17.71
CA THR A 16 0.19 22.63 17.87
C THR A 16 0.77 23.02 16.50
N PRO A 17 1.33 24.23 16.35
CA PRO A 17 1.75 24.77 15.04
C PRO A 17 2.84 23.94 14.36
N ASP A 18 2.76 23.91 13.02
CA ASP A 18 3.73 23.30 12.11
C ASP A 18 5.08 24.04 12.18
N ASN A 19 6.11 23.40 12.73
CA ASN A 19 7.47 23.95 12.86
C ASN A 19 8.34 23.72 11.61
N SER A 20 7.77 23.29 10.48
CA SER A 20 8.51 23.12 9.23
C SER A 20 9.09 24.45 8.74
N GLU A 21 10.25 24.42 8.08
CA GLU A 21 10.82 25.61 7.45
C GLU A 21 9.84 26.22 6.43
N PRO A 22 9.73 27.56 6.35
CA PRO A 22 8.93 28.21 5.33
C PRO A 22 9.38 27.75 3.94
N GLY A 23 8.48 27.17 3.14
CA GLY A 23 8.84 26.63 1.83
C GLY A 23 8.90 25.11 1.75
N ALA A 24 9.01 24.42 2.88
CA ALA A 24 9.12 22.96 2.93
C ALA A 24 7.85 22.26 2.39
N LEU A 25 8.04 21.05 1.87
CA LEU A 25 6.95 20.16 1.51
C LEU A 25 6.22 19.70 2.78
N LYS A 26 4.89 19.78 2.78
CA LYS A 26 4.04 19.28 3.87
C LYS A 26 3.71 17.80 3.69
N GLY A 27 3.44 17.38 2.45
CA GLY A 27 3.25 15.97 2.07
C GLY A 27 1.87 15.40 2.42
N LEU A 28 1.62 14.20 1.89
CA LEU A 28 0.32 13.53 1.96
C LEU A 28 -0.13 13.28 3.40
N ALA A 29 0.76 12.74 4.24
CA ALA A 29 0.41 12.37 5.62
C ALA A 29 -0.10 13.56 6.43
N TYR A 30 0.59 14.71 6.35
CA TYR A 30 0.16 15.95 7.01
C TYR A 30 -1.21 16.41 6.49
N LEU A 31 -1.33 16.59 5.18
CA LEU A 31 -2.51 17.22 4.57
C LEU A 31 -3.75 16.35 4.73
N MET A 32 -3.61 15.04 4.50
CA MET A 32 -4.70 14.08 4.66
C MET A 32 -5.13 13.98 6.13
N SER A 33 -4.20 13.95 7.09
CA SER A 33 -4.55 13.89 8.52
C SER A 33 -5.41 15.07 8.95
N ARG A 34 -5.07 16.28 8.51
CA ARG A 34 -5.84 17.49 8.85
C ARG A 34 -7.23 17.49 8.20
N VAL A 35 -7.31 17.09 6.92
CA VAL A 35 -8.61 16.96 6.22
C VAL A 35 -9.50 15.92 6.92
N PHE A 36 -8.93 14.77 7.32
CA PHE A 36 -9.67 13.71 8.01
C PHE A 36 -10.09 14.10 9.43
N ALA A 37 -9.30 14.92 10.12
CA ALA A 37 -9.67 15.49 11.41
C ALA A 37 -10.79 16.54 11.32
N GLY A 38 -11.20 16.95 10.10
CA GLY A 38 -12.23 17.96 9.90
C GLY A 38 -11.71 19.40 10.02
N ASP A 39 -10.40 19.61 9.96
CA ASP A 39 -9.82 20.96 10.05
C ASP A 39 -10.23 21.84 8.87
N ASP A 40 -10.40 23.15 9.13
CA ASP A 40 -10.54 24.14 8.07
C ASP A 40 -9.20 24.35 7.35
N MET A 41 -9.11 23.82 6.13
CA MET A 41 -7.94 23.91 5.26
C MET A 41 -7.93 25.15 4.35
N SER A 42 -8.84 26.12 4.55
CA SER A 42 -8.98 27.27 3.66
C SER A 42 -7.74 28.17 3.63
N LEU A 43 -7.18 28.51 4.81
CA LEU A 43 -5.99 29.35 4.91
C LEU A 43 -4.74 28.65 4.35
N GLU A 44 -4.61 27.35 4.64
CA GLU A 44 -3.53 26.52 4.12
C GLU A 44 -3.60 26.46 2.58
N ALA A 45 -4.78 26.21 2.03
CA ALA A 45 -4.99 26.18 0.58
C ALA A 45 -4.69 27.54 -0.08
N GLN A 46 -5.08 28.66 0.53
CA GLN A 46 -4.75 30.00 0.02
C GLN A 46 -3.24 30.26 0.03
N THR A 47 -2.56 29.85 1.11
CA THR A 47 -1.11 29.99 1.24
C THR A 47 -0.38 29.17 0.19
N LEU A 48 -0.79 27.91 0.00
CA LEU A 48 -0.24 27.03 -1.03
C LEU A 48 -0.51 27.57 -2.44
N LEU A 49 -1.71 28.10 -2.70
CA LEU A 49 -2.04 28.72 -3.99
C LEU A 49 -1.15 29.94 -4.28
N GLN A 50 -0.97 30.85 -3.32
CA GLN A 50 -0.12 32.03 -3.49
C GLN A 50 1.34 31.67 -3.77
N ARG A 51 1.85 30.62 -3.12
CA ARG A 51 3.22 30.11 -3.33
C ARG A 51 3.35 29.35 -4.66
N ALA A 52 2.33 28.58 -5.04
CA ALA A 52 2.25 27.92 -6.33
C ALA A 52 2.25 28.94 -7.49
N GLU A 53 1.52 30.05 -7.37
CA GLU A 53 1.54 31.16 -8.34
C GLU A 53 2.92 31.82 -8.48
N GLN A 54 3.79 31.71 -7.45
CA GLN A 54 5.18 32.16 -7.50
C GLN A 54 6.13 31.11 -8.09
N GLY A 55 5.62 29.95 -8.50
CA GLY A 55 6.41 28.85 -9.06
C GLY A 55 7.16 28.04 -8.00
N GLU A 56 6.67 27.97 -6.76
CA GLU A 56 7.26 27.07 -5.77
C GLU A 56 6.80 25.62 -5.99
N ALA A 57 7.70 24.77 -6.47
CA ALA A 57 7.39 23.37 -6.78
C ALA A 57 6.83 22.56 -5.59
N ASN A 58 7.33 22.78 -4.37
CA ASN A 58 6.78 22.13 -3.16
C ASN A 58 5.32 22.52 -2.94
N ALA A 59 4.99 23.81 -3.11
CA ALA A 59 3.64 24.30 -2.94
C ALA A 59 2.69 23.78 -4.03
N LEU A 60 3.16 23.67 -5.28
CA LEU A 60 2.41 23.03 -6.36
C LEU A 60 2.10 21.57 -6.03
N LEU A 61 3.09 20.81 -5.54
CA LEU A 61 2.87 19.41 -5.18
C LEU A 61 1.86 19.27 -4.03
N ASP A 62 2.01 20.04 -2.95
CA ASP A 62 1.06 20.06 -1.82
C ASP A 62 -0.35 20.51 -2.24
N LEU A 63 -0.44 21.51 -3.11
CA LEU A 63 -1.73 21.98 -3.66
C LEU A 63 -2.40 20.88 -4.47
N SER A 64 -1.64 20.13 -5.28
CA SER A 64 -2.17 18.99 -6.04
C SER A 64 -2.77 17.94 -5.10
N ILE A 65 -2.15 17.66 -3.95
CA ILE A 65 -2.66 16.72 -2.95
C ILE A 65 -3.99 17.22 -2.36
N LEU A 66 -4.08 18.50 -1.98
CA LEU A 66 -5.33 19.07 -1.46
C LEU A 66 -6.47 19.04 -2.47
N LEU A 67 -6.18 19.30 -3.75
CA LEU A 67 -7.16 19.22 -4.83
C LEU A 67 -7.68 17.78 -5.01
N GLN A 68 -6.79 16.77 -4.92
CA GLN A 68 -7.20 15.36 -4.94
C GLN A 68 -8.10 15.01 -3.75
N LEU A 69 -7.74 15.46 -2.54
CA LEU A 69 -8.53 15.23 -1.33
C LEU A 69 -9.92 15.89 -1.40
N ARG A 70 -10.07 16.95 -2.22
CA ARG A 70 -11.35 17.62 -2.51
C ARG A 70 -12.13 16.97 -3.66
N GLY A 71 -11.53 16.02 -4.38
CA GLY A 71 -12.15 15.34 -5.53
C GLY A 71 -12.01 16.09 -6.87
N ASP A 72 -11.18 17.13 -6.95
CA ASP A 72 -10.89 17.82 -8.22
C ASP A 72 -9.69 17.17 -8.92
N GLU A 73 -9.89 15.95 -9.42
CA GLU A 73 -8.82 15.10 -9.95
C GLU A 73 -8.15 15.72 -11.19
N ALA A 74 -8.94 16.29 -12.11
CA ALA A 74 -8.39 16.88 -13.33
C ALA A 74 -7.45 18.07 -13.04
N THR A 75 -7.87 18.99 -12.17
CA THR A 75 -7.04 20.14 -11.79
C THR A 75 -5.84 19.68 -10.97
N ALA A 76 -6.03 18.73 -10.05
CA ALA A 76 -4.94 18.14 -9.29
C ALA A 76 -3.83 17.57 -10.20
N MET A 77 -4.18 16.78 -11.22
CA MET A 77 -3.20 16.17 -12.12
C MET A 77 -2.46 17.23 -12.94
N ALA A 78 -3.15 18.29 -13.38
CA ALA A 78 -2.52 19.41 -14.08
C ALA A 78 -1.50 20.15 -13.21
N VAL A 79 -1.87 20.46 -11.96
CA VAL A 79 -0.98 21.12 -10.98
C VAL A 79 0.21 20.23 -10.60
N GLN A 80 -0.02 18.92 -10.43
CA GLN A 80 1.07 17.97 -10.18
C GLN A 80 2.04 17.93 -11.36
N ALA A 81 1.55 17.84 -12.60
CA ALA A 81 2.39 17.85 -13.79
C ALA A 81 3.24 19.14 -13.87
N GLU A 82 2.68 20.30 -13.51
CA GLU A 82 3.42 21.55 -13.42
C GLU A 82 4.54 21.49 -12.39
N ALA A 83 4.27 20.95 -11.20
CA ALA A 83 5.29 20.74 -10.16
C ALA A 83 6.45 19.89 -10.70
N LEU A 84 6.12 18.79 -11.39
CA LEU A 84 7.09 17.81 -11.89
C LEU A 84 7.91 18.30 -13.09
N MET A 85 7.39 19.25 -13.87
CA MET A 85 8.16 19.95 -14.90
C MET A 85 9.25 20.85 -14.29
N GLN A 86 9.08 21.31 -13.05
CA GLN A 86 10.07 22.15 -12.36
C GLN A 86 11.13 21.32 -11.63
N GLN A 87 10.70 20.28 -10.90
CA GLN A 87 11.61 19.34 -10.24
C GLN A 87 10.94 17.97 -10.05
N GLN A 88 11.75 16.91 -10.04
CA GLN A 88 11.27 15.53 -9.81
C GLN A 88 11.59 14.99 -8.42
N HIS A 89 12.48 15.65 -7.69
CA HIS A 89 12.93 15.25 -6.35
C HIS A 89 12.33 16.18 -5.31
N TYR A 90 11.67 15.60 -4.31
CA TYR A 90 11.09 16.32 -3.19
C TYR A 90 11.55 15.68 -1.88
N GLN A 91 11.89 16.53 -0.91
CA GLN A 91 12.31 16.09 0.41
C GLN A 91 11.20 16.34 1.42
N LEU A 92 10.87 15.31 2.19
CA LEU A 92 9.93 15.35 3.30
C LEU A 92 10.68 15.04 4.60
N ILE A 93 10.68 16.01 5.51
CA ILE A 93 11.19 15.84 6.86
C ILE A 93 9.99 15.62 7.79
N PRO A 94 9.91 14.48 8.50
CA PRO A 94 8.80 14.21 9.41
C PRO A 94 8.81 15.20 10.57
N ARG A 95 7.64 15.42 11.18
CA ARG A 95 7.51 16.41 12.28
C ARG A 95 8.37 16.03 13.48
N VAL A 96 8.45 14.73 13.78
CA VAL A 96 9.32 14.15 14.78
C VAL A 96 10.42 13.37 14.06
N HIS A 97 11.57 14.00 13.86
CA HIS A 97 12.71 13.37 13.20
C HIS A 97 13.57 12.59 14.23
N SER A 98 13.16 11.35 14.52
CA SER A 98 13.80 10.46 15.50
C SER A 98 14.76 9.44 14.90
N SER A 99 14.68 9.18 13.60
CA SER A 99 15.51 8.22 12.89
C SER A 99 16.59 8.93 12.06
N PRO A 100 17.83 8.44 12.03
CA PRO A 100 18.87 9.02 11.18
C PRO A 100 18.76 8.60 9.69
N LEU A 101 17.83 7.70 9.36
CA LEU A 101 17.69 7.13 8.03
C LEU A 101 17.20 8.15 7.01
N LYS A 102 17.80 8.11 5.82
CA LYS A 102 17.29 8.75 4.60
C LYS A 102 16.78 7.70 3.61
N VAL A 103 15.48 7.72 3.33
CA VAL A 103 14.83 6.74 2.45
C VAL A 103 14.46 7.40 1.13
N LEU A 104 14.87 6.82 0.01
CA LEU A 104 14.49 7.26 -1.33
C LEU A 104 13.33 6.42 -1.87
N ALA A 105 12.15 7.00 -2.00
CA ALA A 105 11.03 6.38 -2.67
C ALA A 105 11.04 6.72 -4.17
N LEU A 106 11.05 5.69 -5.00
CA LEU A 106 10.79 5.82 -6.44
C LEU A 106 9.28 5.77 -6.65
N VAL A 107 8.72 6.85 -7.18
CA VAL A 107 7.26 7.05 -7.31
C VAL A 107 6.89 7.42 -8.74
N ALA A 108 5.66 7.08 -9.14
CA ALA A 108 5.05 7.54 -10.38
C ALA A 108 4.19 8.79 -10.15
N PRO A 109 4.06 9.71 -11.13
CA PRO A 109 2.99 10.69 -11.14
C PRO A 109 1.62 10.00 -11.14
N GLY A 110 0.61 10.68 -10.62
CA GLY A 110 -0.77 10.21 -10.63
C GLY A 110 -1.52 10.52 -9.34
N ASN A 111 -2.72 9.92 -9.23
CA ASN A 111 -3.57 10.10 -8.06
C ASN A 111 -3.03 9.39 -6.80
N LEU A 112 -3.66 9.63 -5.65
CA LEU A 112 -3.28 9.09 -4.33
C LEU A 112 -3.16 7.56 -4.25
N MET A 113 -3.67 6.81 -5.24
CA MET A 113 -3.56 5.36 -5.32
C MET A 113 -2.38 4.88 -6.17
N SER A 114 -1.65 5.79 -6.82
CA SER A 114 -0.59 5.45 -7.77
C SER A 114 0.68 4.97 -7.09
N ASN A 115 0.87 5.32 -5.82
CA ASN A 115 2.03 4.94 -5.02
C ASN A 115 1.62 4.45 -3.63
N THR A 116 2.50 3.69 -2.99
CA THR A 116 2.47 3.38 -1.57
C THR A 116 2.65 4.68 -0.80
N PRO A 117 1.75 5.04 0.13
CA PRO A 117 1.81 6.31 0.85
C PRO A 117 2.84 6.25 2.00
N LEU A 118 4.11 6.15 1.63
CA LEU A 118 5.25 6.03 2.56
C LEU A 118 5.39 7.23 3.49
N GLU A 119 4.78 8.36 3.16
CA GLU A 119 4.72 9.56 3.99
C GLU A 119 4.14 9.26 5.38
N PHE A 120 3.15 8.36 5.49
CA PHE A 120 2.61 7.96 6.80
C PHE A 120 3.60 7.15 7.62
N LEU A 121 4.35 6.26 6.95
CA LEU A 121 5.40 5.47 7.59
C LEU A 121 6.57 6.37 8.03
N ALA A 122 6.94 7.34 7.18
CA ALA A 122 7.99 8.32 7.47
C ALA A 122 7.63 9.20 8.66
N ASP A 123 6.40 9.74 8.72
CA ASP A 123 5.95 10.56 9.85
C ASP A 123 5.85 9.75 11.15
N GLY A 124 5.32 8.52 11.08
CA GLY A 124 5.15 7.67 12.25
C GLY A 124 6.44 7.05 12.80
N ALA A 125 7.41 6.73 11.94
CA ALA A 125 8.72 6.20 12.35
C ALA A 125 9.79 7.29 12.53
N GLY A 126 9.57 8.47 11.97
CA GLY A 126 10.46 9.63 12.11
C GLY A 126 11.73 9.58 11.26
N PHE A 127 11.69 8.93 10.09
CA PHE A 127 12.80 8.95 9.11
C PHE A 127 12.55 9.98 8.00
N GLN A 128 13.63 10.53 7.42
CA GLN A 128 13.55 11.40 6.25
C GLN A 128 13.14 10.61 5.02
N LEU A 129 12.17 11.13 4.25
CA LEU A 129 11.71 10.56 3.01
C LEU A 129 12.00 11.50 1.83
N ASP A 130 12.72 10.99 0.84
CA ASP A 130 12.94 11.65 -0.44
C ASP A 130 12.06 10.97 -1.50
N LEU A 131 11.19 11.74 -2.16
CA LEU A 131 10.34 11.28 -3.25
C LEU A 131 11.02 11.61 -4.58
N LEU A 132 11.28 10.61 -5.42
CA LEU A 132 11.80 10.79 -6.78
C LEU A 132 10.77 10.30 -7.81
N TYR A 133 10.17 11.25 -8.52
CA TYR A 133 9.18 11.00 -9.55
C TYR A 133 9.83 10.52 -10.85
N ILE A 134 9.40 9.35 -11.31
CA ILE A 134 9.85 8.71 -12.54
C ILE A 134 8.63 8.44 -13.42
N SER A 135 8.72 8.76 -14.70
CA SER A 135 7.69 8.50 -15.70
C SER A 135 8.35 8.53 -17.09
N PRO A 136 7.80 7.84 -18.10
CA PRO A 136 8.21 8.00 -19.50
C PRO A 136 8.20 9.46 -19.99
N ASP A 137 7.31 10.28 -19.43
CA ASP A 137 7.11 11.68 -19.84
C ASP A 137 8.05 12.67 -19.12
N LEU A 138 8.83 12.18 -18.15
CA LEU A 138 9.74 13.01 -17.36
C LEU A 138 11.19 12.78 -17.80
N PRO A 139 12.07 13.80 -17.66
CA PRO A 139 13.47 13.60 -17.95
C PRO A 139 14.07 12.53 -17.03
N ARG A 140 15.03 11.77 -17.55
CA ARG A 140 15.74 10.77 -16.75
C ARG A 140 16.56 11.49 -15.66
N PRO A 141 16.45 11.10 -14.38
CA PRO A 141 17.26 11.69 -13.32
C PRO A 141 18.75 11.55 -13.63
N ILE A 142 19.47 12.67 -13.68
CA ILE A 142 20.91 12.70 -13.98
C ILE A 142 21.72 12.25 -12.77
N GLN A 143 21.27 12.59 -11.56
CA GLN A 143 21.91 12.26 -10.30
C GLN A 143 20.85 11.77 -9.30
N LEU A 144 21.19 10.72 -8.56
CA LEU A 144 20.35 10.20 -7.50
C LEU A 144 20.58 11.00 -6.20
N PRO A 145 19.51 11.34 -5.46
CA PRO A 145 19.64 11.88 -4.11
C PRO A 145 20.47 10.96 -3.21
N GLU A 146 21.20 11.52 -2.24
CA GLU A 146 21.88 10.71 -1.24
C GLU A 146 20.86 10.00 -0.34
N HIS A 147 20.94 8.69 -0.25
CA HIS A 147 20.03 7.87 0.56
C HIS A 147 20.75 6.67 1.15
N ASP A 148 20.14 6.10 2.19
CA ASP A 148 20.59 4.91 2.89
C ASP A 148 19.96 3.64 2.34
N VAL A 149 18.68 3.72 1.97
CA VAL A 149 17.85 2.66 1.39
C VAL A 149 16.91 3.29 0.35
N ALA A 150 16.67 2.59 -0.76
CA ALA A 150 15.64 2.94 -1.73
C ALA A 150 14.45 1.98 -1.63
N ILE A 151 13.27 2.41 -2.03
CA ILE A 151 12.08 1.56 -2.15
C ILE A 151 11.33 1.92 -3.43
N VAL A 152 10.94 0.91 -4.20
CA VAL A 152 10.01 1.12 -5.32
C VAL A 152 8.60 1.16 -4.76
N ALA A 153 8.00 2.35 -4.77
CA ALA A 153 6.75 2.61 -4.09
C ALA A 153 5.56 2.62 -5.06
N LEU A 154 5.68 2.04 -6.25
CA LEU A 154 4.61 2.05 -7.23
C LEU A 154 3.57 0.98 -6.93
N SER A 155 2.30 1.35 -7.10
CA SER A 155 1.20 0.38 -7.10
C SER A 155 1.25 -0.50 -8.35
N GLU A 156 0.78 -1.75 -8.24
CA GLU A 156 0.56 -2.63 -9.40
C GLU A 156 -0.71 -2.16 -10.13
N LEU A 157 -0.48 -1.31 -11.13
CA LEU A 157 -1.51 -0.65 -11.91
C LEU A 157 -1.05 -0.63 -13.36
N GLU A 158 -2.00 -0.76 -14.30
CA GLU A 158 -1.67 -0.74 -15.73
C GLU A 158 -0.88 0.52 -16.12
N ARG A 159 -1.32 1.69 -15.64
CA ARG A 159 -0.63 2.98 -15.87
C ARG A 159 0.78 3.07 -15.30
N ASN A 160 1.16 2.19 -14.37
CA ASN A 160 2.49 2.17 -13.75
C ASN A 160 3.46 1.21 -14.47
N ARG A 161 3.00 0.37 -15.40
CA ARG A 161 3.83 -0.67 -16.03
C ARG A 161 5.06 -0.11 -16.73
N ASP A 162 4.90 0.94 -17.53
CA ASP A 162 6.02 1.56 -18.26
C ASP A 162 7.03 2.19 -17.30
N THR A 163 6.56 2.83 -16.22
CA THR A 163 7.43 3.37 -15.18
C THR A 163 8.18 2.27 -14.45
N LEU A 164 7.53 1.15 -14.11
CA LEU A 164 8.19 -0.01 -13.51
C LEU A 164 9.27 -0.59 -14.43
N HIS A 165 9.04 -0.60 -15.75
CA HIS A 165 10.05 -1.04 -16.72
C HIS A 165 11.25 -0.08 -16.78
N ILE A 166 11.02 1.24 -16.75
CA ILE A 166 12.08 2.25 -16.67
C ILE A 166 12.91 2.05 -15.40
N ILE A 167 12.25 1.90 -14.24
CA ILE A 167 12.92 1.69 -12.96
C ILE A 167 13.72 0.39 -12.98
N HIS A 168 13.19 -0.69 -13.55
CA HIS A 168 13.93 -1.95 -13.70
C HIS A 168 15.27 -1.74 -14.40
N GLY A 169 15.31 -0.95 -15.48
CA GLY A 169 16.56 -0.61 -16.18
C GLY A 169 17.49 0.36 -15.42
N MET A 170 16.99 1.07 -14.40
CA MET A 170 17.79 1.97 -13.57
C MET A 170 18.49 1.26 -12.41
N ILE A 171 17.94 0.15 -11.93
CA ILE A 171 18.36 -0.47 -10.66
C ILE A 171 19.44 -1.54 -10.80
N GLU A 172 19.85 -1.90 -12.02
CA GLU A 172 20.90 -2.90 -12.27
C GLU A 172 22.23 -2.54 -11.56
N ASP A 173 22.59 -1.26 -11.53
CA ASP A 173 23.81 -0.74 -10.89
C ASP A 173 23.50 0.16 -9.67
N TRP A 174 22.40 -0.13 -8.94
CA TRP A 174 21.96 0.73 -7.84
C TRP A 174 22.98 0.76 -6.68
N PRO A 175 23.36 1.94 -6.16
CA PRO A 175 24.49 2.08 -5.22
C PRO A 175 24.17 1.75 -3.76
N ARG A 176 22.92 1.37 -3.45
CA ARG A 176 22.34 1.17 -2.11
C ARG A 176 21.39 -0.04 -2.11
N PRO A 177 20.89 -0.52 -0.96
CA PRO A 177 19.78 -1.47 -0.93
C PRO A 177 18.55 -0.88 -1.61
N ILE A 178 17.79 -1.73 -2.30
CA ILE A 178 16.49 -1.37 -2.87
C ILE A 178 15.45 -2.40 -2.47
N LEU A 179 14.37 -1.92 -1.86
CA LEU A 179 13.23 -2.73 -1.46
C LEU A 179 12.17 -2.78 -2.56
N ASN A 180 11.40 -3.86 -2.54
CA ASN A 180 10.28 -4.12 -3.44
C ASN A 180 10.67 -4.04 -4.91
N SER A 181 11.41 -5.03 -5.42
CA SER A 181 11.88 -5.00 -6.81
C SER A 181 10.75 -4.77 -7.82
N PRO A 182 10.97 -4.01 -8.93
CA PRO A 182 9.96 -3.77 -9.95
C PRO A 182 9.38 -5.06 -10.54
N ARG A 183 10.22 -6.10 -10.67
CA ARG A 183 9.80 -7.41 -11.15
C ARG A 183 8.83 -8.08 -10.19
N ALA A 184 9.08 -8.02 -8.88
CA ALA A 184 8.16 -8.57 -7.89
C ALA A 184 6.82 -7.84 -7.90
N LEU A 185 6.85 -6.50 -8.00
CA LEU A 185 5.65 -5.67 -8.11
C LEU A 185 4.79 -6.04 -9.32
N LEU A 186 5.37 -6.21 -10.51
CA LEU A 186 4.63 -6.61 -11.73
C LEU A 186 3.91 -7.97 -11.61
N ASN A 187 4.37 -8.84 -10.70
CA ASN A 187 3.76 -10.15 -10.48
C ASN A 187 2.66 -10.14 -9.39
N LEU A 188 2.27 -8.96 -8.89
CA LEU A 188 1.20 -8.81 -7.90
C LEU A 188 -0.20 -8.61 -8.51
N GLY A 189 -0.33 -8.50 -9.84
CA GLY A 189 -1.62 -8.38 -10.49
C GLY A 189 -2.59 -9.46 -10.00
N ARG A 190 -3.87 -9.10 -9.80
CA ARG A 190 -4.87 -9.98 -9.14
C ARG A 190 -4.99 -11.34 -9.82
N ASP A 191 -4.92 -11.35 -11.14
CA ASP A 191 -4.89 -12.55 -11.98
C ASP A 191 -3.65 -13.41 -11.71
N GLN A 192 -2.47 -12.78 -11.68
CA GLN A 192 -1.19 -13.46 -11.51
C GLN A 192 -1.00 -13.99 -10.08
N ILE A 193 -1.26 -13.16 -9.06
CA ILE A 193 -1.03 -13.53 -7.67
C ILE A 193 -2.02 -14.60 -7.22
N SER A 194 -3.29 -14.54 -7.65
CA SER A 194 -4.27 -15.58 -7.32
C SER A 194 -3.86 -16.94 -7.89
N GLN A 195 -3.38 -16.99 -9.14
CA GLN A 195 -2.86 -18.21 -9.74
C GLN A 195 -1.63 -18.77 -9.01
N ARG A 196 -0.70 -17.90 -8.61
CA ARG A 196 0.54 -18.32 -7.94
C ARG A 196 0.33 -18.79 -6.50
N LEU A 197 -0.71 -18.32 -5.84
CA LEU A 197 -1.08 -18.74 -4.48
C LEU A 197 -2.03 -19.95 -4.45
N GLN A 198 -2.59 -20.33 -5.60
CA GLN A 198 -3.57 -21.40 -5.68
C GLN A 198 -3.04 -22.74 -5.12
N GLY A 199 -3.82 -23.36 -4.25
CA GLY A 199 -3.54 -24.70 -3.70
C GLY A 199 -2.42 -24.74 -2.65
N LEU A 200 -1.90 -23.59 -2.22
CA LEU A 200 -0.96 -23.53 -1.11
C LEU A 200 -1.68 -23.79 0.23
N PRO A 201 -1.07 -24.53 1.17
CA PRO A 201 -1.72 -24.89 2.43
C PRO A 201 -2.16 -23.68 3.27
N GLY A 202 -3.38 -23.76 3.82
CA GLY A 202 -3.95 -22.74 4.71
C GLY A 202 -4.46 -21.48 4.00
N LEU A 203 -4.50 -21.49 2.65
CA LEU A 203 -4.94 -20.38 1.83
C LEU A 203 -6.19 -20.76 1.04
N ASP A 204 -7.21 -19.90 1.14
CA ASP A 204 -8.25 -19.81 0.13
C ASP A 204 -8.04 -18.53 -0.69
N VAL A 205 -7.71 -18.68 -1.98
CA VAL A 205 -7.53 -17.56 -2.91
C VAL A 205 -8.42 -17.78 -4.13
N PRO A 206 -9.54 -17.06 -4.29
CA PRO A 206 -10.33 -17.14 -5.50
C PRO A 206 -9.52 -16.73 -6.73
N ILE A 207 -9.54 -17.56 -7.78
CA ILE A 207 -8.94 -17.21 -9.06
C ILE A 207 -9.65 -15.98 -9.62
N ASN A 208 -8.86 -14.97 -10.00
CA ASN A 208 -9.34 -13.75 -10.65
C ASN A 208 -9.10 -13.85 -12.15
N ALA A 209 -10.06 -14.38 -12.91
CA ALA A 209 -9.96 -14.48 -14.36
C ALA A 209 -10.23 -13.12 -15.01
N ILE A 210 -9.45 -12.77 -16.04
CA ILE A 210 -9.74 -11.62 -16.90
C ILE A 210 -10.62 -12.08 -18.05
N VAL A 211 -11.81 -11.50 -18.16
CA VAL A 211 -12.81 -11.83 -19.18
C VAL A 211 -13.31 -10.57 -19.88
N SER A 212 -13.65 -10.68 -21.17
CA SER A 212 -14.23 -9.57 -21.92
C SER A 212 -15.70 -9.38 -21.62
N ARG A 213 -16.22 -8.19 -21.93
CA ARG A 213 -17.65 -7.90 -21.93
C ARG A 213 -18.44 -8.92 -22.76
N ASP A 214 -17.96 -9.24 -23.95
CA ASP A 214 -18.63 -10.21 -24.84
C ASP A 214 -18.73 -11.60 -24.21
N GLN A 215 -17.68 -12.04 -23.51
CA GLN A 215 -17.71 -13.31 -22.77
C GLN A 215 -18.73 -13.27 -21.62
N LEU A 216 -18.81 -12.16 -20.87
CA LEU A 216 -19.81 -12.02 -19.81
C LEU A 216 -21.24 -11.90 -20.34
N THR A 217 -21.45 -11.21 -21.46
CA THR A 217 -22.76 -11.14 -22.14
C THR A 217 -23.18 -12.50 -22.66
N TYR A 218 -22.24 -13.27 -23.23
CA TYR A 218 -22.51 -14.65 -23.64
C TYR A 218 -22.89 -15.53 -22.44
N LEU A 219 -22.13 -15.41 -21.33
CA LEU A 219 -22.39 -16.11 -20.07
C LEU A 219 -23.76 -15.76 -19.47
N SER A 220 -24.22 -14.51 -19.57
CA SER A 220 -25.55 -14.12 -19.08
C SER A 220 -26.70 -14.77 -19.85
N MET A 221 -26.45 -15.24 -21.09
CA MET A 221 -27.41 -16.00 -21.88
C MET A 221 -27.21 -17.52 -21.76
N HIS A 222 -25.99 -17.97 -21.44
CA HIS A 222 -25.58 -19.39 -21.40
C HIS A 222 -24.83 -19.71 -20.09
N PRO A 223 -25.50 -19.67 -18.92
CA PRO A 223 -24.82 -19.83 -17.63
C PRO A 223 -24.16 -21.20 -17.42
N SER A 224 -24.55 -22.24 -18.17
CA SER A 224 -23.90 -23.55 -18.15
C SER A 224 -22.45 -23.53 -18.63
N GLU A 225 -22.03 -22.46 -19.30
CA GLU A 225 -20.67 -22.29 -19.82
C GLU A 225 -19.70 -21.69 -18.80
N LEU A 226 -20.18 -21.32 -17.59
CA LEU A 226 -19.35 -20.80 -16.51
C LEU A 226 -18.09 -21.64 -16.22
N PRO A 227 -18.15 -22.99 -16.16
CA PRO A 227 -16.97 -23.80 -15.88
C PRO A 227 -15.88 -23.72 -16.95
N GLN A 228 -16.20 -23.26 -18.17
CA GLN A 228 -15.20 -23.02 -19.22
C GLN A 228 -14.40 -21.73 -18.98
N LEU A 229 -15.01 -20.74 -18.30
CA LEU A 229 -14.37 -19.47 -17.96
C LEU A 229 -13.70 -19.53 -16.58
N LEU A 230 -14.33 -20.20 -15.62
CA LEU A 230 -13.87 -20.30 -14.24
C LEU A 230 -14.32 -21.65 -13.65
N ALA A 231 -13.40 -22.62 -13.65
CA ALA A 231 -13.71 -24.03 -13.38
C ALA A 231 -14.22 -24.31 -11.96
N ASP A 232 -13.85 -23.49 -10.99
CA ASP A 232 -14.18 -23.62 -9.57
C ASP A 232 -15.33 -22.70 -9.12
N ALA A 233 -16.09 -22.12 -10.06
CA ALA A 233 -17.11 -21.14 -9.75
C ALA A 233 -18.54 -21.59 -10.07
N GLU A 234 -19.43 -21.22 -9.17
CA GLU A 234 -20.87 -21.20 -9.34
C GLU A 234 -21.40 -19.82 -8.92
N PHE A 235 -22.63 -19.48 -9.29
CA PHE A 235 -23.25 -18.27 -8.76
C PHE A 235 -23.48 -18.41 -7.24
N PRO A 236 -23.24 -17.36 -6.44
CA PRO A 236 -22.91 -16.00 -6.86
C PRO A 236 -21.45 -15.78 -7.29
N LEU A 237 -21.25 -14.82 -8.21
CA LEU A 237 -19.95 -14.44 -8.77
C LEU A 237 -19.56 -13.03 -8.33
N ILE A 238 -18.27 -12.78 -8.18
CA ILE A 238 -17.71 -11.43 -8.06
C ILE A 238 -17.29 -10.94 -9.45
N VAL A 239 -17.80 -9.77 -9.84
CA VAL A 239 -17.47 -9.11 -11.12
C VAL A 239 -17.01 -7.69 -10.86
N ARG A 240 -15.93 -7.28 -11.53
CA ARG A 240 -15.35 -5.94 -11.39
C ARG A 240 -14.69 -5.48 -12.70
N PRO A 241 -14.84 -4.23 -13.16
CA PRO A 241 -14.05 -3.71 -14.27
C PRO A 241 -12.55 -3.68 -13.93
N LEU A 242 -11.69 -3.90 -14.91
CA LEU A 242 -10.23 -3.97 -14.71
C LEU A 242 -9.65 -2.67 -14.12
N ASP A 243 -10.14 -1.53 -14.60
CA ASP A 243 -9.66 -0.19 -14.23
C ASP A 243 -10.32 0.39 -12.97
N SER A 244 -11.19 -0.37 -12.29
CA SER A 244 -11.88 0.15 -11.11
C SER A 244 -11.02 0.00 -9.84
N HIS A 245 -11.11 0.97 -8.93
CA HIS A 245 -10.41 0.98 -7.64
C HIS A 245 -11.41 1.13 -6.47
N ALA A 246 -10.96 0.80 -5.25
CA ALA A 246 -11.71 1.00 -4.01
C ALA A 246 -13.14 0.39 -3.96
N GLY A 247 -13.41 -0.66 -4.74
CA GLY A 247 -14.72 -1.32 -4.78
C GLY A 247 -15.73 -0.67 -5.73
N ASN A 248 -15.34 0.36 -6.50
CA ASN A 248 -16.22 0.94 -7.52
C ASN A 248 -16.60 -0.12 -8.56
N ASP A 249 -17.90 -0.21 -8.87
CA ASP A 249 -18.50 -1.18 -9.79
C ASP A 249 -18.19 -2.66 -9.49
N LEU A 250 -17.69 -2.96 -8.28
CA LEU A 250 -17.53 -4.31 -7.78
C LEU A 250 -18.91 -4.86 -7.37
N ALA A 251 -19.33 -5.97 -7.95
CA ALA A 251 -20.66 -6.53 -7.72
C ALA A 251 -20.60 -8.02 -7.37
N CYS A 252 -21.49 -8.43 -6.46
CA CYS A 252 -21.82 -9.84 -6.20
C CYS A 252 -23.07 -10.20 -7.02
N ILE A 253 -22.85 -10.91 -8.13
CA ILE A 253 -23.84 -11.27 -9.12
C ILE A 253 -24.47 -12.59 -8.74
N LYS A 254 -25.77 -12.59 -8.45
CA LYS A 254 -26.47 -13.76 -7.89
C LYS A 254 -26.90 -14.81 -8.91
N ASN A 255 -27.04 -14.41 -10.18
CA ASN A 255 -27.48 -15.27 -11.28
C ASN A 255 -27.22 -14.58 -12.63
N ALA A 256 -27.53 -15.28 -13.72
CA ALA A 256 -27.35 -14.80 -15.09
C ALA A 256 -28.16 -13.52 -15.42
N GLU A 257 -29.38 -13.38 -14.87
CA GLU A 257 -30.20 -12.18 -15.07
C GLU A 257 -29.55 -10.95 -14.41
N ALA A 258 -29.04 -11.10 -13.19
CA ALA A 258 -28.30 -10.05 -12.50
C ALA A 258 -27.00 -9.70 -13.25
N LEU A 259 -26.34 -10.67 -13.90
CA LEU A 259 -25.17 -10.40 -14.73
C LEU A 259 -25.52 -9.51 -15.92
N TYR A 260 -26.61 -9.82 -16.62
CA TYR A 260 -27.09 -8.99 -17.72
C TYR A 260 -27.40 -7.56 -17.26
N GLN A 261 -28.14 -7.41 -16.16
CA GLN A 261 -28.47 -6.09 -15.60
C GLN A 261 -27.21 -5.30 -15.23
N TYR A 262 -26.24 -5.93 -14.58
CA TYR A 262 -24.95 -5.33 -14.27
C TYR A 262 -24.24 -4.82 -15.53
N LEU A 263 -24.13 -5.64 -16.57
CA LEU A 263 -23.46 -5.24 -17.82
C LEU A 263 -24.16 -4.08 -18.53
N THR A 264 -25.48 -3.94 -18.39
CA THR A 264 -26.20 -2.78 -18.95
C THR A 264 -25.97 -1.48 -18.16
N ALA A 265 -25.64 -1.58 -16.87
CA ALA A 265 -25.47 -0.44 -15.98
C ALA A 265 -24.00 0.00 -15.83
N THR A 266 -23.05 -0.89 -16.11
CA THR A 266 -21.63 -0.67 -15.88
C THR A 266 -20.85 -0.55 -17.19
N ALA A 267 -19.94 0.41 -17.28
CA ALA A 267 -19.02 0.57 -18.40
C ALA A 267 -17.77 -0.33 -18.26
N GLY A 268 -17.01 -0.49 -19.35
CA GLY A 268 -15.74 -1.24 -19.34
C GLY A 268 -15.73 -2.43 -20.31
N GLU A 269 -14.57 -2.75 -20.85
CA GLU A 269 -14.40 -3.79 -21.87
C GLU A 269 -13.85 -5.11 -21.29
N LEU A 270 -13.10 -5.01 -20.20
CA LEU A 270 -12.46 -6.13 -19.51
C LEU A 270 -12.85 -6.12 -18.02
N PHE A 271 -13.03 -7.32 -17.48
CA PHE A 271 -13.50 -7.54 -16.13
C PHE A 271 -12.68 -8.62 -15.43
N TYR A 272 -12.47 -8.45 -14.13
CA TYR A 272 -12.15 -9.55 -13.24
C TYR A 272 -13.43 -10.32 -12.92
N LEU A 273 -13.34 -11.65 -13.01
CA LEU A 273 -14.36 -12.61 -12.61
C LEU A 273 -13.77 -13.58 -11.59
N ALA A 274 -14.42 -13.71 -10.44
CA ALA A 274 -14.04 -14.64 -9.39
C ALA A 274 -15.29 -15.29 -8.76
N ARG A 275 -15.13 -16.44 -8.10
CA ARG A 275 -16.20 -17.00 -7.28
C ARG A 275 -16.43 -16.13 -6.04
N PHE A 276 -17.68 -16.03 -5.60
CA PHE A 276 -17.98 -15.49 -4.28
C PHE A 276 -17.63 -16.52 -3.20
N VAL A 277 -17.07 -16.05 -2.09
CA VAL A 277 -16.84 -16.88 -0.90
C VAL A 277 -17.64 -16.29 0.24
N ASP A 278 -18.54 -17.07 0.82
CA ASP A 278 -19.28 -16.67 2.01
C ASP A 278 -18.42 -16.95 3.25
N TYR A 279 -17.77 -15.90 3.75
CA TYR A 279 -16.85 -15.98 4.90
C TYR A 279 -17.45 -15.35 6.17
N ARG A 280 -18.79 -15.32 6.26
CA ARG A 280 -19.46 -14.90 7.49
C ARG A 280 -19.03 -15.80 8.64
N SER A 281 -18.74 -15.21 9.79
CA SER A 281 -18.56 -15.97 11.02
C SER A 281 -19.91 -16.44 11.57
N GLU A 282 -19.90 -17.16 12.69
CA GLU A 282 -21.11 -17.75 13.29
C GLU A 282 -22.21 -16.73 13.64
N ASP A 283 -21.83 -15.47 13.89
CA ASP A 283 -22.74 -14.36 14.16
C ASP A 283 -23.40 -13.77 12.89
N GLY A 284 -23.05 -14.27 11.72
CA GLY A 284 -23.55 -13.82 10.43
C GLY A 284 -22.88 -12.55 9.90
N GLN A 285 -21.83 -12.04 10.55
CA GLN A 285 -21.08 -10.87 10.12
C GLN A 285 -19.77 -11.24 9.40
N PHE A 286 -19.28 -10.33 8.58
CA PHE A 286 -18.04 -10.45 7.82
C PHE A 286 -16.91 -9.71 8.53
N ARG A 287 -15.76 -10.38 8.72
CA ARG A 287 -14.53 -9.80 9.30
C ARG A 287 -13.45 -9.68 8.25
N LYS A 288 -13.05 -8.45 7.94
CA LYS A 288 -11.94 -8.18 7.04
C LYS A 288 -10.76 -7.63 7.82
N TYR A 289 -9.60 -8.25 7.64
CA TYR A 289 -8.33 -7.87 8.21
C TYR A 289 -7.48 -7.22 7.13
N ARG A 290 -6.82 -6.11 7.49
CA ARG A 290 -5.67 -5.59 6.73
C ARG A 290 -4.40 -5.91 7.50
N ILE A 291 -3.57 -6.75 6.92
CA ILE A 291 -2.30 -7.20 7.51
C ILE A 291 -1.16 -6.71 6.64
N MET A 292 -0.15 -6.11 7.25
CA MET A 292 1.10 -5.77 6.58
C MET A 292 2.13 -6.84 6.88
N LEU A 293 2.78 -7.39 5.85
CA LEU A 293 3.98 -8.17 6.02
C LEU A 293 5.19 -7.24 5.84
N ILE A 294 6.01 -7.18 6.88
CA ILE A 294 7.25 -6.39 6.91
C ILE A 294 8.38 -7.39 7.12
N ASP A 295 9.19 -7.62 6.09
CA ASP A 295 10.19 -8.70 6.08
C ASP A 295 9.58 -10.07 6.46
N GLY A 296 8.39 -10.34 5.94
CA GLY A 296 7.64 -11.57 6.20
C GLY A 296 6.95 -11.65 7.57
N GLU A 297 7.22 -10.73 8.49
CA GLU A 297 6.56 -10.67 9.79
C GLU A 297 5.20 -9.96 9.69
N PRO A 298 4.10 -10.57 10.18
CA PRO A 298 2.78 -9.99 10.05
C PRO A 298 2.46 -8.96 11.13
N HIS A 299 1.86 -7.85 10.70
CA HIS A 299 1.36 -6.77 11.55
C HIS A 299 -0.08 -6.40 11.18
N LEU A 300 -1.01 -6.48 12.12
CA LEU A 300 -2.39 -6.04 11.88
C LEU A 300 -2.45 -4.51 11.81
N ALA A 301 -2.94 -3.99 10.68
CA ALA A 301 -3.24 -2.58 10.50
C ALA A 301 -4.64 -2.24 11.05
N HIS A 302 -5.66 -3.03 10.68
CA HIS A 302 -7.02 -2.91 11.20
C HIS A 302 -7.84 -4.16 10.96
N MET A 303 -8.94 -4.30 11.70
CA MET A 303 -10.01 -5.27 11.43
C MET A 303 -11.35 -4.53 11.35
N ALA A 304 -12.09 -4.74 10.27
CA ALA A 304 -13.43 -4.18 10.08
C ALA A 304 -14.48 -5.30 10.12
N ILE A 305 -15.62 -5.01 10.77
CA ILE A 305 -16.75 -5.94 10.90
C ILE A 305 -17.98 -5.35 10.23
N SER A 306 -18.66 -6.09 9.36
CA SER A 306 -19.79 -5.59 8.58
C SER A 306 -20.87 -6.65 8.40
N ASP A 307 -22.13 -6.22 8.27
CA ASP A 307 -23.25 -7.08 7.84
C ASP A 307 -23.23 -7.32 6.31
N HIS A 308 -22.38 -6.60 5.59
CA HIS A 308 -22.22 -6.68 4.14
C HIS A 308 -20.82 -7.21 3.77
N TRP A 309 -20.77 -8.13 2.80
CA TRP A 309 -19.55 -8.84 2.38
C TRP A 309 -18.45 -7.94 1.84
N MET A 310 -18.79 -6.84 1.18
CA MET A 310 -17.81 -5.87 0.68
C MET A 310 -17.41 -4.93 1.84
N VAL A 311 -16.42 -5.37 2.62
CA VAL A 311 -16.01 -4.65 3.83
C VAL A 311 -14.96 -3.58 3.51
N HIS A 312 -15.31 -2.33 3.77
CA HIS A 312 -14.39 -1.19 3.85
C HIS A 312 -14.51 -0.56 5.22
N TYR A 313 -13.37 -0.30 5.88
CA TYR A 313 -13.34 0.16 7.27
C TYR A 313 -14.26 1.38 7.50
N LEU A 314 -14.18 2.38 6.61
CA LEU A 314 -14.99 3.61 6.68
C LEU A 314 -16.50 3.38 6.54
N ASN A 315 -16.91 2.29 5.88
CA ASN A 315 -18.32 1.96 5.63
C ASN A 315 -18.83 0.80 6.50
N ALA A 316 -17.99 0.22 7.36
CA ALA A 316 -18.33 -0.92 8.19
C ALA A 316 -19.08 -0.55 9.49
N GLY A 317 -19.25 0.76 9.77
CA GLY A 317 -19.93 1.24 10.98
C GLY A 317 -19.10 1.05 12.25
N MET A 318 -17.77 1.05 12.14
CA MET A 318 -16.86 0.89 13.29
C MET A 318 -16.96 2.07 14.27
N LEU A 319 -17.19 3.29 13.76
CA LEU A 319 -17.36 4.49 14.58
C LEU A 319 -18.57 4.42 15.51
N ASP A 320 -19.66 3.82 15.02
CA ASP A 320 -20.95 3.86 15.70
C ASP A 320 -21.16 2.66 16.64
N SER A 321 -20.31 1.63 16.54
CA SER A 321 -20.48 0.37 17.28
C SER A 321 -19.33 0.11 18.25
N GLU A 322 -19.59 0.32 19.54
CA GLU A 322 -18.64 0.02 20.61
C GLU A 322 -18.26 -1.46 20.64
N THR A 323 -19.21 -2.37 20.41
CA THR A 323 -18.95 -3.82 20.34
C THR A 323 -17.95 -4.16 19.24
N LYS A 324 -18.11 -3.60 18.03
CA LYS A 324 -17.16 -3.83 16.93
C LYS A 324 -15.77 -3.28 17.26
N ARG A 325 -15.71 -2.11 17.90
CA ARG A 325 -14.43 -1.52 18.33
C ARG A 325 -13.75 -2.35 19.40
N GLN A 326 -14.51 -2.89 20.36
CA GLN A 326 -13.96 -3.76 21.40
C GLN A 326 -13.40 -5.04 20.79
N GLU A 327 -14.11 -5.64 19.83
CA GLU A 327 -13.63 -6.84 19.14
C GLU A 327 -12.35 -6.57 18.32
N GLU A 328 -12.26 -5.43 17.63
CA GLU A 328 -11.01 -5.01 16.96
C GLU A 328 -9.87 -4.80 17.98
N ALA A 329 -10.15 -4.17 19.12
CA ALA A 329 -9.15 -3.95 20.16
C ALA A 329 -8.60 -5.28 20.71
N ASP A 330 -9.49 -6.22 21.02
CA ASP A 330 -9.14 -7.56 21.52
C ASP A 330 -8.34 -8.33 20.46
N THR A 331 -8.75 -8.24 19.19
CA THR A 331 -8.04 -8.81 18.06
C THR A 331 -6.63 -8.24 17.92
N MET A 332 -6.47 -6.91 18.00
CA MET A 332 -5.15 -6.26 17.93
C MET A 332 -4.24 -6.68 19.08
N ALA A 333 -4.78 -6.77 20.30
CA ALA A 333 -4.04 -7.25 21.46
C ALA A 333 -3.61 -8.72 21.30
N ALA A 334 -4.46 -9.54 20.65
CA ALA A 334 -4.24 -10.97 20.50
C ALA A 334 -3.52 -11.42 19.23
N PHE A 335 -3.38 -10.53 18.25
CA PHE A 335 -3.04 -10.85 16.87
C PHE A 335 -1.85 -11.82 16.72
N ASN A 336 -0.73 -11.51 17.37
CA ASN A 336 0.51 -12.29 17.26
C ASN A 336 0.41 -13.70 17.84
N HIS A 337 -0.43 -13.91 18.87
CA HIS A 337 -0.54 -15.20 19.56
C HIS A 337 -1.76 -16.02 19.12
N ASP A 338 -2.72 -15.41 18.44
CA ASP A 338 -3.87 -16.08 17.85
C ASP A 338 -3.83 -16.07 16.31
N PHE A 339 -4.42 -15.04 15.67
CA PHE A 339 -4.63 -15.00 14.22
C PHE A 339 -3.35 -15.26 13.42
N ALA A 340 -2.28 -14.51 13.68
CA ALA A 340 -1.00 -14.68 12.97
C ALA A 340 -0.38 -16.06 13.20
N ARG A 341 -0.55 -16.64 14.40
CA ARG A 341 -0.02 -17.97 14.74
C ARG A 341 -0.79 -19.09 14.04
N ARG A 342 -2.11 -18.97 13.95
CA ARG A 342 -2.99 -19.91 13.23
C ARG A 342 -2.67 -19.88 11.73
N HIS A 343 -2.50 -18.69 11.17
CA HIS A 343 -2.25 -18.47 9.75
C HIS A 343 -0.77 -18.39 9.35
N ARG A 344 0.16 -18.76 10.23
CA ARG A 344 1.61 -18.56 10.01
C ARG A 344 2.13 -19.15 8.69
N GLU A 345 1.66 -20.34 8.31
CA GLU A 345 2.11 -21.00 7.08
C GLU A 345 1.55 -20.29 5.85
N ALA A 346 0.28 -19.87 5.89
CA ALA A 346 -0.39 -19.12 4.84
C ALA A 346 0.30 -17.76 4.60
N LEU A 347 0.56 -17.01 5.66
CA LEU A 347 1.24 -15.70 5.59
C LEU A 347 2.68 -15.84 5.07
N LYS A 348 3.40 -16.88 5.52
CA LYS A 348 4.74 -17.21 5.01
C LYS A 348 4.70 -17.56 3.51
N ASN A 349 3.72 -18.35 3.07
CA ASN A 349 3.54 -18.70 1.67
C ASN A 349 3.29 -17.45 0.81
N ILE A 350 2.43 -16.53 1.27
CA ILE A 350 2.19 -15.26 0.58
C ILE A 350 3.48 -14.46 0.42
N HIS A 351 4.26 -14.30 1.51
CA HIS A 351 5.52 -13.57 1.47
C HIS A 351 6.54 -14.21 0.51
N GLN A 352 6.70 -15.53 0.55
CA GLN A 352 7.64 -16.23 -0.31
C GLN A 352 7.25 -16.14 -1.79
N VAL A 353 5.96 -16.20 -2.10
CA VAL A 353 5.47 -16.10 -3.48
C VAL A 353 5.54 -14.66 -3.98
N SER A 354 5.20 -13.67 -3.16
CA SER A 354 5.27 -12.26 -3.56
C SER A 354 6.73 -11.82 -3.79
N GLY A 355 7.64 -12.24 -2.92
CA GLY A 355 9.05 -11.84 -2.95
C GLY A 355 9.24 -10.35 -2.65
N LEU A 356 8.30 -9.73 -1.91
CA LEU A 356 8.37 -8.32 -1.51
C LEU A 356 8.76 -8.19 -0.05
N ASP A 357 9.57 -7.17 0.23
CA ASP A 357 10.04 -6.79 1.57
C ASP A 357 8.90 -6.15 2.38
N TYR A 358 8.06 -5.36 1.72
CA TYR A 358 6.90 -4.71 2.30
C TYR A 358 5.67 -4.89 1.42
N LEU A 359 4.61 -5.48 1.98
CA LEU A 359 3.33 -5.66 1.29
C LEU A 359 2.17 -5.66 2.29
N GLY A 360 0.98 -5.38 1.79
CA GLY A 360 -0.28 -5.55 2.50
C GLY A 360 -1.10 -6.71 1.95
N ILE A 361 -1.97 -7.23 2.82
CA ILE A 361 -2.93 -8.29 2.56
C ILE A 361 -4.28 -7.83 3.11
N ASP A 362 -5.28 -7.78 2.24
CA ASP A 362 -6.68 -7.70 2.66
C ASP A 362 -7.24 -9.13 2.65
N CYS A 363 -7.69 -9.62 3.80
CA CYS A 363 -8.10 -11.01 3.98
C CYS A 363 -9.26 -11.16 4.96
N GLY A 364 -9.87 -12.35 4.95
CA GLY A 364 -10.83 -12.83 5.92
C GLY A 364 -10.47 -14.26 6.35
N GLU A 365 -11.35 -14.88 7.13
CA GLU A 365 -11.22 -16.27 7.53
C GLU A 365 -12.46 -17.04 7.07
N THR A 366 -12.26 -18.15 6.36
CA THR A 366 -13.37 -19.02 5.96
C THR A 366 -13.93 -19.78 7.16
N LEU A 367 -15.14 -20.35 7.04
CA LEU A 367 -15.72 -21.20 8.09
C LEU A 367 -14.85 -22.42 8.44
N ASP A 368 -14.10 -22.94 7.46
CA ASP A 368 -13.18 -24.06 7.65
C ASP A 368 -11.82 -23.64 8.23
N GLY A 369 -11.61 -22.33 8.43
CA GLY A 369 -10.44 -21.76 9.09
C GLY A 369 -9.26 -21.45 8.16
N ASP A 370 -9.42 -21.55 6.83
CA ASP A 370 -8.42 -21.11 5.85
C ASP A 370 -8.40 -19.57 5.73
N LEU A 371 -7.22 -19.01 5.46
CA LEU A 371 -7.04 -17.58 5.21
C LEU A 371 -7.57 -17.23 3.82
N LEU A 372 -8.71 -16.53 3.78
CA LEU A 372 -9.32 -16.05 2.54
C LEU A 372 -8.64 -14.76 2.08
N VAL A 373 -7.96 -14.77 0.94
CA VAL A 373 -7.22 -13.61 0.42
C VAL A 373 -8.06 -12.86 -0.62
N PHE A 374 -8.33 -11.58 -0.35
CA PHE A 374 -9.02 -10.68 -1.30
C PHE A 374 -8.05 -9.89 -2.17
N GLU A 375 -6.92 -9.50 -1.59
CA GLU A 375 -5.92 -8.68 -2.26
C GLU A 375 -4.56 -8.82 -1.58
N VAL A 376 -3.51 -8.81 -2.39
CA VAL A 376 -2.12 -8.70 -1.97
C VAL A 376 -1.52 -7.55 -2.78
N GLY A 377 -0.89 -6.57 -2.13
CA GLY A 377 -0.43 -5.37 -2.81
C GLY A 377 0.62 -4.58 -2.03
N ALA A 378 1.56 -3.94 -2.72
CA ALA A 378 2.57 -3.10 -2.06
C ALA A 378 1.99 -1.78 -1.51
N SER A 379 0.98 -1.22 -2.19
CA SER A 379 0.42 0.10 -1.89
C SER A 379 -0.86 0.08 -1.06
N MET A 380 -0.87 -0.70 0.03
CA MET A 380 -1.98 -0.66 0.99
C MET A 380 -1.77 0.44 2.02
N ASN A 381 -2.83 1.22 2.26
CA ASN A 381 -2.78 2.33 3.22
C ASN A 381 -2.64 1.83 4.66
N VAL A 382 -1.67 2.41 5.37
CA VAL A 382 -1.43 2.29 6.81
C VAL A 382 -1.23 3.69 7.36
N HIS A 383 -1.94 4.04 8.43
CA HIS A 383 -1.88 5.37 9.01
C HIS A 383 -2.28 5.36 10.49
N ALA A 384 -1.94 6.43 11.21
CA ALA A 384 -2.36 6.66 12.59
C ALA A 384 -3.32 7.87 12.71
N MET A 385 -4.20 8.07 11.71
CA MET A 385 -5.15 9.20 11.67
C MET A 385 -6.45 8.96 12.45
N ASP A 386 -6.72 7.74 12.90
CA ASP A 386 -7.97 7.43 13.61
C ASP A 386 -8.06 8.22 14.94
N PRO A 387 -9.24 8.80 15.27
CA PRO A 387 -9.41 9.58 16.51
C PRO A 387 -9.11 8.75 17.76
N VAL A 388 -8.21 9.24 18.61
CA VAL A 388 -7.68 8.50 19.77
C VAL A 388 -8.73 8.30 20.85
N ASP A 389 -9.64 9.26 21.00
CA ASP A 389 -10.78 9.19 21.90
C ASP A 389 -11.78 8.08 21.52
N ILE A 390 -11.89 7.77 20.22
CA ILE A 390 -12.78 6.72 19.70
C ILE A 390 -12.06 5.37 19.58
N PHE A 391 -10.80 5.37 19.14
CA PHE A 391 -9.98 4.18 18.86
C PHE A 391 -8.64 4.20 19.63
N PRO A 392 -8.66 4.23 20.97
CA PRO A 392 -7.45 4.43 21.77
C PRO A 392 -6.40 3.32 21.59
N TYR A 393 -6.81 2.12 21.17
CA TYR A 393 -5.94 0.97 20.96
C TYR A 393 -5.16 1.01 19.63
N LYS A 394 -5.56 1.86 18.66
CA LYS A 394 -4.92 1.89 17.34
C LYS A 394 -3.55 2.56 17.35
N GLN A 395 -3.38 3.65 18.10
CA GLN A 395 -2.10 4.37 18.15
C GLN A 395 -0.93 3.47 18.58
N PRO A 396 -1.00 2.72 19.70
CA PRO A 396 0.07 1.78 20.07
C PRO A 396 0.32 0.70 19.01
N GLN A 397 -0.74 0.23 18.34
CA GLN A 397 -0.62 -0.79 17.29
C GLN A 397 0.08 -0.23 16.04
N MET A 398 -0.25 0.99 15.61
CA MET A 398 0.42 1.64 14.49
C MET A 398 1.87 1.94 14.80
N GLN A 399 2.19 2.38 16.02
CA GLN A 399 3.58 2.60 16.41
C GLN A 399 4.43 1.32 16.31
N ARG A 400 3.87 0.15 16.66
CA ARG A 400 4.56 -1.14 16.48
C ARG A 400 4.86 -1.44 15.02
N LEU A 401 3.91 -1.18 14.13
CA LEU A 401 4.07 -1.35 12.68
C LEU A 401 5.14 -0.39 12.13
N PHE A 402 5.07 0.89 12.50
CA PHE A 402 6.06 1.91 12.09
C PHE A 402 7.48 1.54 12.57
N THR A 403 7.61 1.10 13.83
CA THR A 403 8.89 0.64 14.39
C THR A 403 9.43 -0.58 13.65
N ALA A 404 8.56 -1.52 13.25
CA ALA A 404 8.96 -2.69 12.49
C ALA A 404 9.45 -2.31 11.07
N PHE A 405 8.76 -1.39 10.40
CA PHE A 405 9.18 -0.87 9.10
C PHE A 405 10.55 -0.18 9.18
N GLU A 406 10.75 0.69 10.17
CA GLU A 406 12.05 1.34 10.42
C GLU A 406 13.15 0.32 10.71
N SER A 407 12.86 -0.70 11.52
CA SER A 407 13.82 -1.75 11.87
C SER A 407 14.27 -2.55 10.65
N MET A 408 13.35 -2.84 9.72
CA MET A 408 13.67 -3.45 8.44
C MET A 408 14.63 -2.58 7.63
N LEU A 409 14.33 -1.29 7.47
CA LEU A 409 15.20 -0.34 6.76
C LEU A 409 16.60 -0.27 7.38
N LEU A 410 16.69 -0.16 8.71
CA LEU A 410 17.97 -0.10 9.43
C LEU A 410 18.80 -1.36 9.18
N ARG A 411 18.18 -2.53 9.25
CA ARG A 411 18.85 -3.81 9.02
C ARG A 411 19.38 -3.92 7.59
N GLU A 412 18.57 -3.55 6.59
CA GLU A 412 18.98 -3.58 5.18
C GLU A 412 20.17 -2.64 4.91
N HIS A 413 20.10 -1.42 5.44
CA HIS A 413 21.21 -0.48 5.36
C HIS A 413 22.51 -1.03 6.00
N LEU A 414 22.41 -1.60 7.19
CA LEU A 414 23.57 -2.14 7.91
C LEU A 414 24.18 -3.36 7.21
N ASN A 415 23.34 -4.29 6.75
CA ASN A 415 23.77 -5.48 6.01
C ASN A 415 24.58 -5.09 4.76
N PHE A 416 24.05 -4.17 3.96
CA PHE A 416 24.74 -3.67 2.78
C PHE A 416 26.09 -3.02 3.09
N ARG A 417 26.18 -2.24 4.17
CA ARG A 417 27.45 -1.64 4.59
C ARG A 417 28.47 -2.69 5.01
N ILE A 418 28.03 -3.76 5.68
CA ILE A 418 28.90 -4.87 6.07
C ILE A 418 29.43 -5.59 4.83
N GLU A 419 28.56 -5.90 3.87
CA GLU A 419 28.92 -6.57 2.62
C GLU A 419 29.88 -5.74 1.77
N ARG A 420 29.59 -4.45 1.58
CA ARG A 420 30.47 -3.54 0.84
C ARG A 420 31.84 -3.41 1.48
N ARG A 421 31.93 -3.40 2.82
CA ARG A 421 33.22 -3.41 3.54
C ARG A 421 33.98 -4.72 3.34
N ARG A 422 33.30 -5.87 3.33
CA ARG A 422 33.93 -7.17 3.03
C ARG A 422 34.46 -7.23 1.61
N ALA A 423 33.71 -6.72 0.63
CA ALA A 423 34.11 -6.70 -0.78
C ALA A 423 35.29 -5.74 -1.08
N SER A 424 35.45 -4.69 -0.28
CA SER A 424 36.52 -3.69 -0.42
C SER A 424 37.75 -3.96 0.46
N ALA A 425 37.72 -5.00 1.30
CA ALA A 425 38.89 -5.41 2.06
C ALA A 425 39.95 -5.99 1.11
N PRO A 426 41.21 -5.53 1.13
CA PRO A 426 42.26 -6.11 0.30
C PRO A 426 42.42 -7.59 0.64
N PHE A 427 42.49 -8.46 -0.38
CA PHE A 427 42.83 -9.86 -0.23
C PHE A 427 44.09 -9.96 0.64
N GLY A 428 43.96 -10.53 1.84
CA GLY A 428 45.02 -10.55 2.83
C GLY A 428 46.33 -11.08 2.24
N GLU A 429 47.45 -10.44 2.61
CA GLU A 429 48.79 -10.99 2.39
C GLU A 429 48.77 -12.49 2.79
N PRO A 430 49.38 -13.39 1.98
CA PRO A 430 49.53 -14.77 2.41
C PRO A 430 50.28 -14.77 3.75
N PRO A 431 49.97 -15.72 4.66
CA PRO A 431 50.59 -15.74 5.98
C PRO A 431 52.10 -15.70 5.82
N ARG A 432 52.74 -14.69 6.42
CA ARG A 432 54.20 -14.59 6.44
C ARG A 432 54.74 -15.88 7.05
N GLY A 433 55.35 -16.70 6.21
CA GLY A 433 56.04 -17.91 6.64
C GLY A 433 57.00 -17.55 7.77
N GLU A 434 56.96 -18.34 8.84
CA GLU A 434 57.87 -18.19 9.97
C GLU A 434 59.32 -18.12 9.46
N PRO A 435 60.12 -17.16 9.94
CA PRO A 435 61.53 -17.11 9.58
C PRO A 435 62.21 -18.36 10.16
N GLY A 436 62.79 -19.15 9.26
CA GLY A 436 63.49 -20.38 9.58
C GLY A 436 64.49 -20.17 10.70
N GLN A 437 64.40 -21.04 11.72
CA GLN A 437 65.48 -21.23 12.68
C GLN A 437 66.66 -21.90 11.98
N ALA A 438 67.60 -21.07 11.53
CA ALA A 438 68.98 -21.48 11.35
C ALA A 438 69.78 -21.09 12.61
N MET A 439 70.25 -22.08 13.36
CA MET A 439 71.69 -22.37 13.58
C MET A 439 71.96 -23.21 14.85
N ALA A 440 72.70 -24.29 14.61
CA ALA A 440 73.88 -24.78 15.34
C ALA A 440 73.79 -25.04 16.86
N GLN A 441 73.87 -26.32 17.25
CA GLN A 441 75.14 -27.03 17.49
C GLN A 441 74.92 -28.55 17.47
#